data_AF-A0A067NAJ7-F1
#
_entry.id   AF-A0A067NAJ7-F1
#
_cell.length_a   1.000
_cell.length_b   1.000
_cell.length_c   1.000
_cell.angle_alpha   90.00
_cell.angle_beta   90.00
_cell.angle_gamma   90.00
#
_symmetry.space_group_name_H-M   'P 1'
#
loop_
_entity.id
_entity.type
_entity.pdbx_description
1 polymer ?
#
loop_
_entity_poly.entity_id
_entity_poly.type
_entity_poly.pdbx_seq_one_letter_code
_entity_poly.pdbx_strand_id
1 'polypeptide(L)'
;MDAYYDTSLAVAALEDHIESRAEAGLPQMFIMTAEMGDRFGFNIHGSPNGTSKLVRHQNPSGEVEEATIGIQGIVCKTALPPFSIGIRRGDNRTRHLRQGITVTGLGSKHFDQIIANAKHIHTMFSRYTPKGKLKTPPDFIGSYEHSTDKVKAGYSTISASNRFFTPKKQATDYEEVTIGEEIDPHGVLGNVDTEKWVYTEDNKVDYYTIGVSKDGETTYTPTLPIVFQVGDIVELQASLLCVPADREHALKLVLRSVALLDGQHTTQHPPQPSKKLKRSNPYALEARGNPIQCRQARVDVNEAGADVAINTSDVAGNTEVMEE
;
A
#
# COMPACT_ATOMS: atom_id res chain seq x y z
N MET A 1 -7.64 10.27 -7.55
CA MET A 1 -6.79 10.96 -8.53
C MET A 1 -7.47 12.27 -8.90
N ASP A 2 -6.71 13.36 -8.96
CA ASP A 2 -7.24 14.69 -9.24
C ASP A 2 -7.20 15.03 -10.75
N ALA A 3 -7.50 16.28 -11.09
CA ALA A 3 -7.51 16.77 -12.47
C ALA A 3 -6.13 16.92 -13.12
N TYR A 4 -5.05 16.80 -12.34
CA TYR A 4 -3.69 17.01 -12.81
C TYR A 4 -2.93 15.69 -13.00
N TYR A 5 -3.55 14.57 -12.64
CA TYR A 5 -2.99 13.25 -12.86
C TYR A 5 -2.93 12.94 -14.36
N ASP A 6 -1.73 12.69 -14.88
CA ASP A 6 -1.54 12.28 -16.28
C ASP A 6 -1.93 10.81 -16.44
N THR A 7 -3.20 10.60 -16.79
CA THR A 7 -3.77 9.27 -17.00
C THR A 7 -3.10 8.54 -18.16
N SER A 8 -2.66 9.26 -19.20
CA SER A 8 -2.15 8.64 -20.42
C SER A 8 -0.75 8.05 -20.18
N LEU A 9 0.12 8.82 -19.52
CA LEU A 9 1.46 8.34 -19.15
C LEU A 9 1.38 7.19 -18.14
N ALA A 10 0.52 7.29 -17.13
CA ALA A 10 0.36 6.24 -16.14
C ALA A 10 -0.17 4.93 -16.73
N VAL A 11 -1.09 5.01 -17.70
CA VAL A 11 -1.60 3.83 -18.42
C VAL A 11 -0.50 3.17 -19.25
N ALA A 12 0.32 3.95 -19.97
CA ALA A 12 1.44 3.40 -20.73
C ALA A 12 2.45 2.69 -19.83
N ALA A 13 2.86 3.33 -18.73
CA ALA A 13 3.76 2.72 -17.75
C ALA A 13 3.16 1.45 -17.11
N LEU A 14 1.86 1.44 -16.82
CA LEU A 14 1.17 0.26 -16.31
C LEU A 14 1.22 -0.91 -17.31
N GLU A 15 1.02 -0.65 -18.60
CA GLU A 15 1.07 -1.68 -19.64
C GLU A 15 2.46 -2.31 -19.73
N ASP A 16 3.52 -1.50 -19.74
CA ASP A 16 4.91 -1.95 -19.74
C ASP A 16 5.22 -2.83 -18.51
N HIS A 17 4.75 -2.42 -17.32
CA HIS A 17 4.93 -3.20 -16.11
C HIS A 17 4.18 -4.54 -16.13
N ILE A 18 2.96 -4.59 -16.70
CA ILE A 18 2.21 -5.84 -16.82
C ILE A 18 2.92 -6.82 -17.77
N GLU A 19 3.42 -6.34 -18.91
CA GLU A 19 4.15 -7.17 -19.87
C GLU A 19 5.44 -7.72 -19.28
N SER A 20 6.27 -6.84 -18.69
CA SER A 20 7.53 -7.24 -18.05
C SER A 20 7.31 -8.32 -16.96
N ARG A 21 6.22 -8.22 -16.20
CA ARG A 21 5.88 -9.22 -15.18
C ARG A 21 5.34 -10.53 -15.73
N ALA A 22 4.63 -10.48 -16.86
CA ALA A 22 4.18 -11.69 -17.54
C ALA A 22 5.37 -12.51 -18.07
N GLU A 23 6.41 -11.84 -18.59
CA GLU A 23 7.63 -12.47 -19.09
C GLU A 23 8.48 -13.09 -17.99
N ALA A 24 8.47 -12.52 -16.77
CA ALA A 24 9.19 -13.04 -15.61
C ALA A 24 8.70 -14.42 -15.14
N GLY A 25 7.58 -14.94 -15.66
CA GLY A 25 7.10 -16.31 -15.41
C GLY A 25 6.50 -16.53 -14.03
N LEU A 26 6.27 -15.46 -13.25
CA LEU A 26 5.57 -15.53 -11.97
C LEU A 26 4.05 -15.67 -12.19
N PRO A 27 3.30 -16.19 -11.20
CA PRO A 27 1.85 -16.27 -11.31
C PRO A 27 1.20 -14.87 -11.30
N GLN A 28 0.78 -14.42 -12.48
CA GLN A 28 0.15 -13.11 -12.68
C GLN A 28 -1.30 -13.27 -13.12
N MET A 29 -2.21 -12.46 -12.58
CA MET A 29 -3.62 -12.48 -12.94
C MET A 29 -3.83 -12.20 -14.43
N PHE A 30 -2.95 -11.39 -15.05
CA PHE A 30 -2.99 -11.06 -16.47
C PHE A 30 -2.87 -12.29 -17.39
N ILE A 31 -2.04 -13.26 -17.02
CA ILE A 31 -1.83 -14.49 -17.81
C ILE A 31 -2.63 -15.68 -17.28
N MET A 32 -3.49 -15.47 -16.28
CA MET A 32 -4.21 -16.57 -15.63
C MET A 32 -5.43 -17.02 -16.44
N THR A 33 -5.16 -17.79 -17.48
CA THR A 33 -6.15 -18.58 -18.22
C THR A 33 -6.38 -19.94 -17.53
N ALA A 34 -7.42 -20.67 -17.95
CA ALA A 34 -7.69 -22.02 -17.45
C ALA A 34 -6.48 -22.96 -17.62
N GLU A 35 -5.78 -22.87 -18.75
CA GLU A 35 -4.59 -23.68 -19.06
C GLU A 35 -3.38 -23.32 -18.19
N MET A 36 -3.28 -22.05 -17.76
CA MET A 36 -2.19 -21.58 -16.92
C MET A 36 -2.40 -21.94 -15.44
N GLY A 37 -3.64 -22.17 -15.01
CA GLY A 37 -3.93 -22.72 -13.68
C GLY A 37 -3.27 -24.09 -13.46
N ASP A 38 -3.34 -24.96 -14.47
CA ASP A 38 -2.70 -26.28 -14.44
C ASP A 38 -1.16 -26.15 -14.44
N ARG A 39 -0.62 -25.21 -15.22
CA ARG A 39 0.84 -24.94 -15.26
C ARG A 39 1.40 -24.55 -13.89
N PHE A 40 0.66 -23.76 -13.11
CA PHE A 40 1.10 -23.34 -11.78
C PHE A 40 0.72 -24.33 -10.67
N GLY A 41 -0.03 -25.39 -11.00
CA GLY A 41 -0.47 -26.42 -10.04
C GLY A 41 -1.54 -25.91 -9.08
N PHE A 42 -2.36 -24.95 -9.53
CA PHE A 42 -3.40 -24.35 -8.70
C PHE A 42 -4.59 -25.28 -8.55
N ASN A 43 -5.01 -25.45 -7.29
CA ASN A 43 -6.16 -26.26 -6.92
C ASN A 43 -7.05 -25.50 -5.95
N ILE A 44 -8.33 -25.85 -5.90
CA ILE A 44 -9.25 -25.29 -4.91
C ILE A 44 -9.39 -26.28 -3.76
N HIS A 45 -8.90 -25.90 -2.59
CA HIS A 45 -9.02 -26.71 -1.38
C HIS A 45 -10.19 -26.22 -0.53
N GLY A 46 -11.17 -27.09 -0.31
CA GLY A 46 -12.32 -26.84 0.57
C GLY A 46 -12.06 -27.32 1.98
N SER A 47 -12.29 -26.47 2.97
CA SER A 47 -12.25 -26.78 4.40
C SER A 47 -13.63 -27.26 4.88
N PRO A 48 -13.70 -28.12 5.92
CA PRO A 48 -14.97 -28.53 6.55
C PRO A 48 -15.87 -27.38 7.00
N ASN A 49 -15.29 -26.20 7.26
CA ASN A 49 -16.00 -25.01 7.70
C ASN A 49 -16.75 -24.28 6.56
N GLY A 50 -16.79 -24.85 5.35
CA GLY A 50 -17.44 -24.27 4.18
C GLY A 50 -16.63 -23.16 3.50
N THR A 51 -15.36 -22.98 3.89
CA THR A 51 -14.44 -22.04 3.25
C THR A 51 -13.59 -22.77 2.21
N SER A 52 -13.40 -22.17 1.03
CA SER A 52 -12.52 -22.74 0.00
C SER A 52 -11.41 -21.75 -0.36
N LYS A 53 -10.17 -22.23 -0.48
CA LYS A 53 -9.00 -21.40 -0.82
C LYS A 53 -8.36 -21.87 -2.11
N LEU A 54 -7.76 -20.94 -2.85
CA LEU A 54 -6.82 -21.32 -3.90
C LEU A 54 -5.50 -21.74 -3.25
N VAL A 55 -5.03 -22.93 -3.59
CA VAL A 55 -3.81 -23.52 -3.07
C VAL A 55 -2.91 -23.99 -4.21
N ARG A 56 -1.62 -24.13 -3.91
CA ARG A 56 -0.62 -24.68 -4.81
C ARG A 56 -0.03 -25.93 -4.17
N HIS A 57 0.04 -27.02 -4.93
CA HIS A 57 0.77 -28.20 -4.48
C HIS A 57 2.26 -28.04 -4.78
N GLN A 58 3.11 -28.20 -3.78
CA GLN A 58 4.52 -28.45 -4.00
C GLN A 58 4.76 -29.95 -4.14
N ASN A 59 5.54 -30.37 -5.14
CA ASN A 59 5.97 -31.76 -5.28
C ASN A 59 7.43 -31.88 -4.80
N PRO A 60 7.81 -32.86 -3.94
CA PRO A 60 7.13 -34.13 -3.65
C PRO A 60 6.60 -34.32 -2.21
N SER A 61 6.62 -33.32 -1.33
CA SER A 61 6.21 -33.48 0.09
C SER A 61 4.70 -33.66 0.31
N GLY A 62 3.88 -33.26 -0.68
CA GLY A 62 2.42 -33.28 -0.55
C GLY A 62 1.87 -32.15 0.34
N GLU A 63 2.73 -31.22 0.78
CA GLU A 63 2.32 -30.03 1.51
C GLU A 63 1.58 -29.07 0.57
N VAL A 64 0.45 -28.57 1.05
CA VAL A 64 -0.45 -27.69 0.32
C VAL A 64 -0.21 -26.28 0.82
N GLU A 65 0.32 -25.42 -0.04
CA GLU A 65 0.57 -24.02 0.28
C GLU A 65 -0.51 -23.10 -0.26
N GLU A 66 -0.66 -21.94 0.36
CA GLU A 66 -1.55 -20.90 -0.15
C GLU A 66 -1.03 -20.33 -1.48
N ALA A 67 -1.90 -20.29 -2.50
CA ALA A 67 -1.54 -19.68 -3.77
C ALA A 67 -1.71 -18.15 -3.71
N THR A 68 -0.64 -17.43 -4.03
CA THR A 68 -0.66 -15.98 -4.23
C THR A 68 -0.51 -15.64 -5.71
N ILE A 69 -1.21 -14.58 -6.13
CA ILE A 69 -1.26 -14.13 -7.51
C ILE A 69 -0.94 -12.64 -7.55
N GLY A 70 -0.06 -12.25 -8.46
CA GLY A 70 0.27 -10.85 -8.72
C GLY A 70 -0.81 -10.15 -9.55
N ILE A 71 -1.10 -8.90 -9.17
CA ILE A 71 -2.05 -8.01 -9.83
C ILE A 71 -1.43 -6.62 -9.89
N GLN A 72 -1.10 -6.15 -11.09
CA GLN A 72 -0.63 -4.78 -11.30
C GLN A 72 -1.80 -3.82 -11.47
N GLY A 73 -1.67 -2.61 -10.97
CA GLY A 73 -2.62 -1.54 -11.23
C GLY A 73 -2.26 -0.23 -10.57
N ILE A 74 -3.03 0.81 -10.91
CA ILE A 74 -2.87 2.16 -10.36
C ILE A 74 -3.74 2.29 -9.12
N VAL A 75 -3.15 2.74 -8.01
CA VAL A 75 -3.84 2.93 -6.74
C VAL A 75 -4.89 4.04 -6.85
N CYS A 76 -6.17 3.71 -6.66
CA CYS A 76 -7.26 4.70 -6.63
C CYS A 76 -7.78 4.96 -5.21
N LYS A 77 -7.62 4.00 -4.31
CA LYS A 77 -8.01 4.10 -2.90
C LYS A 77 -7.09 3.26 -2.03
N THR A 78 -6.65 3.81 -0.92
CA THR A 78 -5.86 3.11 0.10
C THR A 78 -6.58 3.16 1.45
N ALA A 79 -6.48 2.07 2.19
CA ALA A 79 -6.86 1.97 3.59
C ALA A 79 -5.75 1.20 4.30
N LEU A 80 -4.57 1.83 4.37
CA LEU A 80 -3.35 1.26 4.94
C LEU A 80 -2.97 1.98 6.24
N PRO A 81 -2.22 1.32 7.15
CA PRO A 81 -1.67 1.99 8.33
C PRO A 81 -0.57 3.01 7.94
N PRO A 82 -0.29 4.00 8.81
CA PRO A 82 -0.87 4.23 10.13
C PRO A 82 -2.30 4.82 10.05
N PHE A 83 -3.21 4.30 10.88
CA PHE A 83 -4.57 4.82 10.94
C PHE A 83 -4.62 6.07 11.83
N SER A 84 -4.99 7.20 11.25
CA SER A 84 -5.17 8.47 11.98
C SER A 84 -6.52 8.59 12.71
N ILE A 85 -7.29 7.50 12.77
CA ILE A 85 -8.65 7.52 13.31
C ILE A 85 -8.57 7.72 14.82
N GLY A 86 -9.28 8.74 15.33
CA GLY A 86 -9.53 8.95 16.77
C GLY A 86 -10.46 7.88 17.32
N ILE A 87 -10.01 6.62 17.33
CA ILE A 87 -10.76 5.50 17.87
C ILE A 87 -10.62 5.52 19.39
N ARG A 88 -11.74 5.63 20.09
CA ARG A 88 -11.76 5.54 21.56
C ARG A 88 -11.52 4.09 21.98
N ARG A 89 -10.87 3.89 23.14
CA ARG A 89 -10.71 2.57 23.74
C ARG A 89 -12.06 1.84 23.83
N GLY A 90 -12.10 0.57 23.42
CA GLY A 90 -13.29 -0.27 23.45
C GLY A 90 -14.27 -0.08 22.27
N ASP A 91 -13.91 0.71 21.26
CA ASP A 91 -14.73 0.85 20.07
C ASP A 91 -14.73 -0.46 19.25
N ASN A 92 -15.92 -1.05 19.10
CA ASN A 92 -16.16 -2.25 18.31
C ASN A 92 -15.82 -2.11 16.81
N ARG A 93 -15.40 -0.93 16.34
CA ARG A 93 -14.91 -0.72 14.97
C ARG A 93 -13.46 -1.20 14.79
N THR A 94 -12.61 -1.20 15.83
CA THR A 94 -11.19 -1.64 15.70
C THR A 94 -11.07 -3.10 15.29
N ARG A 95 -11.92 -3.97 15.85
CA ARG A 95 -11.95 -5.41 15.52
C ARG A 95 -12.32 -5.73 14.07
N HIS A 96 -12.98 -4.79 13.38
CA HIS A 96 -13.38 -4.94 11.97
C HIS A 96 -12.47 -4.16 11.03
N LEU A 97 -11.38 -3.61 11.54
CA LEU A 97 -10.43 -2.86 10.73
C LEU A 97 -9.77 -3.79 9.71
N ARG A 98 -9.62 -3.27 8.49
CA ARG A 98 -9.00 -3.98 7.38
C ARG A 98 -7.94 -3.08 6.78
N GLN A 99 -6.82 -3.69 6.39
CA GLN A 99 -5.87 -3.08 5.48
C GLN A 99 -6.24 -3.48 4.07
N GLY A 100 -6.32 -2.52 3.16
CA GLY A 100 -6.68 -2.81 1.79
C GLY A 100 -6.28 -1.73 0.81
N ILE A 101 -6.11 -2.16 -0.44
CA ILE A 101 -5.81 -1.30 -1.58
C ILE A 101 -6.82 -1.61 -2.67
N THR A 102 -7.30 -0.57 -3.32
CA THR A 102 -8.10 -0.67 -4.53
C THR A 102 -7.30 -0.10 -5.71
N VAL A 103 -7.11 -0.92 -6.74
CA VAL A 103 -6.40 -0.56 -7.97
C VAL A 103 -7.34 -0.48 -9.16
N THR A 104 -6.95 0.31 -10.15
CA THR A 104 -7.65 0.49 -11.43
C THR A 104 -6.64 0.55 -12.58
N GLY A 105 -7.10 0.28 -13.80
CA GLY A 105 -6.29 0.40 -15.01
C GLY A 105 -6.52 1.67 -15.82
N LEU A 106 -7.45 2.55 -15.41
CA LEU A 106 -7.80 3.80 -16.12
C LEU A 106 -8.06 3.63 -17.64
N GLY A 107 -8.56 2.46 -18.05
CA GLY A 107 -8.85 2.13 -19.46
C GLY A 107 -7.74 1.34 -20.18
N SER A 108 -6.70 0.89 -19.46
CA SER A 108 -5.71 -0.06 -19.99
C SER A 108 -6.36 -1.36 -20.44
N LYS A 109 -5.97 -1.83 -21.63
CA LYS A 109 -6.46 -3.11 -22.18
C LYS A 109 -5.95 -4.30 -21.37
N HIS A 110 -4.71 -4.23 -20.90
CA HIS A 110 -4.13 -5.28 -20.07
C HIS A 110 -4.86 -5.40 -18.73
N PHE A 111 -5.24 -4.28 -18.14
CA PHE A 111 -6.02 -4.31 -16.91
C PHE A 111 -7.45 -4.84 -17.14
N ASP A 112 -8.09 -4.52 -18.26
CA ASP A 112 -9.39 -5.11 -18.61
C ASP A 112 -9.29 -6.64 -18.78
N GLN A 113 -8.17 -7.15 -19.30
CA GLN A 113 -7.89 -8.58 -19.34
C GLN A 113 -7.74 -9.18 -17.93
N ILE A 114 -7.03 -8.49 -17.01
CA ILE A 114 -6.94 -8.88 -15.60
C ILE A 114 -8.34 -9.01 -14.99
N ILE A 115 -9.24 -8.05 -15.24
CA ILE A 115 -10.64 -8.08 -14.78
C ILE A 115 -11.39 -9.28 -15.36
N ALA A 116 -11.22 -9.56 -16.66
CA ALA A 116 -11.84 -10.71 -17.32
C ALA A 116 -11.37 -12.04 -16.70
N ASN A 117 -10.07 -12.19 -16.47
CA ASN A 117 -9.49 -13.37 -15.84
C ASN A 117 -9.96 -13.53 -14.39
N ALA A 118 -10.05 -12.43 -13.63
CA ALA A 118 -10.57 -12.46 -12.27
C ALA A 118 -12.03 -12.93 -12.20
N LYS A 119 -12.88 -12.52 -13.16
CA LYS A 119 -14.26 -13.03 -13.31
C LYS A 119 -14.28 -14.50 -13.69
N HIS A 120 -13.35 -14.94 -14.53
CA HIS A 120 -13.22 -16.34 -14.92
C HIS A 120 -12.89 -17.23 -13.70
N ILE A 121 -11.91 -16.83 -12.87
CA ILE A 121 -11.56 -17.54 -11.63
C ILE A 121 -12.75 -17.55 -10.67
N HIS A 122 -13.46 -16.43 -10.51
CA HIS A 122 -14.69 -16.40 -9.72
C HIS A 122 -15.70 -17.45 -10.19
N THR A 123 -15.88 -17.59 -11.51
CA THR A 123 -16.73 -18.63 -12.08
C THR A 123 -16.22 -20.04 -11.76
N MET A 124 -14.90 -20.27 -11.72
CA MET A 124 -14.37 -21.57 -11.29
C MET A 124 -14.77 -21.89 -9.85
N PHE A 125 -14.67 -20.93 -8.92
CA PHE A 125 -15.08 -21.10 -7.52
C PHE A 125 -16.57 -21.47 -7.37
N SER A 126 -17.43 -21.07 -8.31
CA SER A 126 -18.85 -21.41 -8.26
C SER A 126 -19.09 -22.93 -8.28
N ARG A 127 -18.22 -23.70 -8.95
CA ARG A 127 -18.29 -25.16 -9.04
C ARG A 127 -17.94 -25.85 -7.72
N TYR A 128 -17.08 -25.24 -6.92
CA TYR A 128 -16.59 -25.76 -5.64
C TYR A 128 -17.34 -25.19 -4.43
N THR A 129 -18.35 -24.35 -4.69
CA THR A 129 -19.16 -23.73 -3.64
C THR A 129 -20.38 -24.61 -3.34
N PRO A 130 -20.62 -25.01 -2.08
CA PRO A 130 -21.80 -25.79 -1.71
C PRO A 130 -23.10 -25.12 -2.18
N LYS A 131 -23.93 -25.87 -2.91
CA LYS A 131 -25.26 -25.45 -3.41
C LYS A 131 -25.24 -24.33 -4.47
N GLY A 132 -24.09 -24.02 -5.09
CA GLY A 132 -23.99 -23.07 -6.21
C GLY A 132 -24.35 -21.63 -5.87
N LYS A 133 -24.37 -21.26 -4.58
CA LYS A 133 -24.75 -19.91 -4.12
C LYS A 133 -23.56 -18.98 -4.01
N LEU A 134 -22.77 -18.85 -5.08
CA LEU A 134 -21.69 -17.87 -5.11
C LEU A 134 -22.26 -16.49 -5.45
N LYS A 135 -21.99 -15.50 -4.61
CA LYS A 135 -22.41 -14.12 -4.82
C LYS A 135 -21.87 -13.59 -6.13
N THR A 136 -22.77 -13.04 -6.95
CA THR A 136 -22.46 -12.49 -8.28
C THR A 136 -23.11 -11.12 -8.40
N PRO A 137 -22.37 -10.06 -8.84
CA PRO A 137 -20.97 -10.05 -9.25
C PRO A 137 -19.98 -10.23 -8.07
N PRO A 138 -18.67 -10.47 -8.35
CA PRO A 138 -17.66 -10.60 -7.31
C PRO A 138 -17.49 -9.29 -6.53
N ASP A 139 -17.48 -9.36 -5.18
CA ASP A 139 -17.42 -8.19 -4.29
C ASP A 139 -16.12 -7.37 -4.41
N PHE A 140 -15.04 -8.01 -4.87
CA PHE A 140 -13.76 -7.34 -5.05
C PHE A 140 -13.65 -6.58 -6.37
N ILE A 141 -14.63 -6.70 -7.27
CA ILE A 141 -14.67 -5.94 -8.52
C ILE A 141 -15.61 -4.75 -8.35
N GLY A 142 -15.09 -3.55 -8.56
CA GLY A 142 -15.84 -2.31 -8.43
C GLY A 142 -15.75 -1.43 -9.67
N SER A 143 -16.25 -0.21 -9.53
CA SER A 143 -16.04 0.87 -10.48
C SER A 143 -15.49 2.10 -9.76
N TYR A 144 -14.69 2.88 -10.48
CA TYR A 144 -14.12 4.14 -10.05
C TYR A 144 -14.50 5.21 -11.06
N GLU A 145 -15.17 6.26 -10.58
CA GLU A 145 -15.53 7.41 -11.39
C GLU A 145 -14.40 8.44 -11.30
N HIS A 146 -13.83 8.81 -12.45
CA HIS A 146 -12.87 9.90 -12.51
C HIS A 146 -13.61 11.22 -12.75
N SER A 147 -13.48 12.17 -11.80
CA SER A 147 -14.31 13.38 -11.72
C SER A 147 -13.97 14.47 -12.76
N THR A 148 -13.05 14.22 -13.68
CA THR A 148 -12.38 15.27 -14.47
C THR A 148 -12.99 15.40 -15.87
N ASP A 149 -13.51 14.31 -16.42
CA ASP A 149 -14.18 14.32 -17.71
C ASP A 149 -15.67 14.63 -17.54
N LYS A 150 -16.16 15.59 -18.34
CA LYS A 150 -17.59 15.84 -18.54
C LYS A 150 -18.35 14.60 -19.06
N VAL A 151 -17.61 13.54 -19.41
CA VAL A 151 -18.07 12.18 -19.68
C VAL A 151 -17.76 11.36 -18.44
N LYS A 152 -18.80 10.85 -17.75
CA LYS A 152 -18.66 9.91 -16.63
C LYS A 152 -18.09 8.57 -17.13
N ALA A 153 -16.79 8.50 -17.38
CA ALA A 153 -16.12 7.24 -17.66
C ALA A 153 -15.91 6.50 -16.33
N GLY A 154 -16.66 5.42 -16.13
CA GLY A 154 -16.46 4.51 -15.01
C GLY A 154 -15.38 3.49 -15.36
N TYR A 155 -14.28 3.47 -14.62
CA TYR A 155 -13.21 2.48 -14.80
C TYR A 155 -13.40 1.29 -13.86
N SER A 156 -13.13 0.08 -14.35
CA SER A 156 -13.15 -1.12 -13.51
C SER A 156 -12.07 -1.07 -12.43
N THR A 157 -12.36 -1.61 -11.25
CA THR A 157 -11.41 -1.70 -10.14
C THR A 157 -11.33 -3.08 -9.52
N ILE A 158 -10.19 -3.37 -8.88
CA ILE A 158 -9.96 -4.55 -8.06
C ILE A 158 -9.60 -4.10 -6.66
N SER A 159 -10.29 -4.63 -5.64
CA SER A 159 -10.01 -4.36 -4.24
C SER A 159 -9.52 -5.62 -3.52
N ALA A 160 -8.31 -5.56 -3.00
CA ALA A 160 -7.76 -6.59 -2.12
C ALA A 160 -7.72 -6.07 -0.67
N SER A 161 -8.07 -6.91 0.30
CA SER A 161 -8.00 -6.51 1.71
C SER A 161 -7.76 -7.66 2.66
N ASN A 162 -6.97 -7.42 3.70
CA ASN A 162 -6.77 -8.34 4.81
C ASN A 162 -7.33 -7.74 6.12
N ARG A 163 -7.80 -8.60 7.02
CA ARG A 163 -8.25 -8.20 8.36
C ARG A 163 -7.02 -7.92 9.23
N PHE A 164 -7.09 -6.92 10.10
CA PHE A 164 -6.05 -6.72 11.11
C PHE A 164 -6.14 -7.70 12.26
N PHE A 165 -7.33 -8.22 12.56
CA PHE A 165 -7.51 -9.08 13.72
C PHE A 165 -8.36 -10.29 13.38
N THR A 166 -8.00 -11.40 13.99
CA THR A 166 -8.74 -12.66 13.92
C THR A 166 -9.28 -13.00 15.32
N PRO A 167 -10.51 -13.52 15.45
CA PRO A 167 -10.99 -13.99 16.73
C PRO A 167 -10.06 -15.08 17.27
N LYS A 168 -9.67 -15.02 18.55
CA LYS A 168 -8.73 -15.98 19.17
C LYS A 168 -9.16 -17.44 19.01
N LYS A 169 -10.48 -17.69 19.01
CA LYS A 169 -11.09 -19.01 18.77
C LYS A 169 -10.85 -19.57 17.36
N GLN A 170 -10.52 -18.72 16.39
CA GLN A 170 -10.24 -19.07 14.99
C GLN A 170 -8.74 -18.98 14.67
N ALA A 171 -7.92 -18.53 15.63
CA ALA A 171 -6.50 -18.29 15.45
C ALA A 171 -5.62 -19.45 15.95
N THR A 172 -6.22 -20.59 16.32
CA THR A 172 -5.53 -21.72 16.97
C THR A 172 -4.37 -22.28 16.15
N ASP A 173 -4.47 -22.20 14.83
CA ASP A 173 -3.48 -22.75 13.90
C ASP A 173 -2.44 -21.71 13.44
N TYR A 174 -2.49 -20.48 13.96
CA TYR A 174 -1.63 -19.38 13.52
C TYR A 174 -0.80 -18.82 14.66
N GLU A 175 0.44 -18.46 14.36
CA GLU A 175 1.31 -17.79 15.33
C GLU A 175 0.85 -16.35 15.58
N GLU A 176 0.78 -15.95 16.86
CA GLU A 176 0.51 -14.57 17.26
C GLU A 176 1.74 -13.70 16.97
N VAL A 177 1.53 -12.59 16.26
CA VAL A 177 2.59 -11.65 15.87
C VAL A 177 2.39 -10.33 16.63
N THR A 178 3.49 -9.69 17.01
CA THR A 178 3.42 -8.37 17.65
C THR A 178 3.31 -7.28 16.58
N ILE A 179 2.42 -6.30 16.80
CA ILE A 179 2.30 -5.13 15.92
C ILE A 179 3.42 -4.14 16.29
N GLY A 180 4.28 -3.81 15.32
CA GLY A 180 5.35 -2.85 15.50
C GLY A 180 4.84 -1.40 15.61
N GLU A 181 5.62 -0.56 16.30
CA GLU A 181 5.31 0.86 16.49
C GLU A 181 5.28 1.63 15.16
N GLU A 182 6.00 1.14 14.15
CA GLU A 182 6.02 1.72 12.81
C GLU A 182 4.68 1.58 12.06
N ILE A 183 3.89 0.55 12.39
CA ILE A 183 2.55 0.32 11.81
C ILE A 183 1.47 1.03 12.65
N ASP A 184 1.66 1.09 13.97
CA ASP A 184 0.70 1.70 14.91
C ASP A 184 1.35 2.78 15.81
N PRO A 185 1.83 3.90 15.25
CA PRO A 185 2.51 4.95 16.01
C PRO A 185 1.61 5.65 17.04
N HIS A 186 0.30 5.43 16.97
CA HIS A 186 -0.70 6.04 17.85
C HIS A 186 -1.35 5.05 18.81
N GLY A 187 -0.95 3.77 18.81
CA GLY A 187 -1.54 2.74 19.67
C GLY A 187 -3.04 2.49 19.38
N VAL A 188 -3.51 2.79 18.17
CA VAL A 188 -4.91 2.63 17.76
C VAL A 188 -5.25 1.15 17.62
N LEU A 189 -4.35 0.35 17.06
CA LEU A 189 -4.47 -1.10 16.95
C LEU A 189 -4.28 -1.78 18.31
N GLY A 190 -3.43 -1.22 19.18
CA GLY A 190 -3.24 -1.68 20.56
C GLY A 190 -4.47 -1.55 21.47
N ASN A 191 -5.51 -0.81 21.07
CA ASN A 191 -6.74 -0.64 21.85
C ASN A 191 -7.77 -1.78 21.67
N VAL A 192 -7.41 -2.88 20.99
CA VAL A 192 -8.27 -4.04 20.80
C VAL A 192 -8.29 -4.94 22.05
N ASP A 193 -9.40 -5.64 22.27
CA ASP A 193 -9.53 -6.65 23.32
C ASP A 193 -8.70 -7.89 22.95
N THR A 194 -7.48 -7.99 23.50
CA THR A 194 -6.49 -9.05 23.23
C THR A 194 -6.92 -10.43 23.73
N GLU A 195 -7.90 -10.52 24.64
CA GLU A 195 -8.47 -11.81 25.05
C GLU A 195 -9.34 -12.42 23.94
N LYS A 196 -9.94 -11.57 23.10
CA LYS A 196 -10.88 -11.99 22.04
C LYS A 196 -10.29 -11.93 20.64
N TRP A 197 -9.35 -11.02 20.40
CA TRP A 197 -8.84 -10.69 19.08
C TRP A 197 -7.32 -10.69 19.08
N VAL A 198 -6.73 -11.35 18.10
CA VAL A 198 -5.28 -11.51 17.97
C VAL A 198 -4.84 -11.11 16.57
N TYR A 199 -3.64 -10.55 16.47
CA TYR A 199 -2.94 -10.35 15.21
C TYR A 199 -2.02 -11.54 14.98
N THR A 200 -2.14 -12.17 13.82
CA THR A 200 -1.39 -13.38 13.49
C THR A 200 -0.63 -13.22 12.18
N GLU A 201 0.23 -14.18 11.87
CA GLU A 201 0.91 -14.25 10.56
C GLU A 201 -0.08 -14.17 9.37
N ASP A 202 -1.27 -14.76 9.48
CA ASP A 202 -2.33 -14.68 8.45
C ASP A 202 -2.86 -13.25 8.25
N ASN A 203 -2.69 -12.38 9.24
CA ASN A 203 -3.18 -10.99 9.18
C ASN A 203 -2.11 -10.03 8.66
N LYS A 204 -0.85 -10.49 8.61
CA LYS A 204 0.28 -9.70 8.11
C LYS A 204 0.13 -9.39 6.63
N VAL A 205 0.52 -8.17 6.27
CA VAL A 205 0.70 -7.73 4.89
C VAL A 205 2.11 -7.17 4.78
N ASP A 206 2.86 -7.69 3.82
CA ASP A 206 4.23 -7.23 3.57
C ASP A 206 4.25 -6.09 2.55
N TYR A 207 5.14 -5.13 2.75
CA TYR A 207 5.23 -3.92 1.94
C TYR A 207 6.64 -3.78 1.39
N TYR A 208 6.77 -3.53 0.09
CA TYR A 208 8.07 -3.45 -0.58
C TYR A 208 8.17 -2.22 -1.49
N THR A 209 9.37 -1.68 -1.62
CA THR A 209 9.77 -0.86 -2.76
C THR A 209 10.68 -1.67 -3.67
N ILE A 210 10.51 -1.51 -4.97
CA ILE A 210 11.36 -2.17 -5.96
C ILE A 210 12.55 -1.26 -6.30
N GLY A 211 13.75 -1.85 -6.24
CA GLY A 211 14.97 -1.27 -6.73
C GLY A 211 15.57 -2.12 -7.85
N VAL A 212 16.53 -1.54 -8.58
CA VAL A 212 17.36 -2.28 -9.53
C VAL A 212 18.76 -2.36 -8.93
N SER A 213 19.25 -3.58 -8.72
CA SER A 213 20.64 -3.80 -8.31
C SER A 213 21.61 -3.33 -9.38
N LYS A 214 22.89 -3.17 -9.03
CA LYS A 214 23.96 -2.84 -9.99
C LYS A 214 24.07 -3.86 -11.13
N ASP A 215 23.64 -5.10 -10.87
CA ASP A 215 23.68 -6.21 -11.82
C ASP A 215 22.41 -6.29 -12.70
N GLY A 216 21.49 -5.34 -12.57
CA GLY A 216 20.23 -5.31 -13.32
C GLY A 216 19.10 -6.16 -12.72
N GLU A 217 19.36 -6.88 -11.62
CA GLU A 217 18.34 -7.67 -10.93
C GLU A 217 17.37 -6.80 -10.13
N THR A 218 16.09 -7.16 -10.17
CA THR A 218 15.04 -6.51 -9.38
C THR A 218 15.17 -6.89 -7.90
N THR A 219 15.35 -5.91 -7.02
CA THR A 219 15.44 -6.12 -5.57
C THR A 219 14.20 -5.60 -4.86
N TYR A 220 13.69 -6.37 -3.90
CA TYR A 220 12.56 -5.98 -3.06
C TYR A 220 13.09 -5.56 -1.70
N THR A 221 12.92 -4.27 -1.37
CA THR A 221 13.33 -3.73 -0.07
C THR A 221 12.09 -3.53 0.78
N PRO A 222 12.02 -4.10 2.00
CA PRO A 222 10.91 -3.86 2.92
C PRO A 222 10.70 -2.37 3.18
N THR A 223 9.45 -1.92 3.21
CA THR A 223 9.09 -0.52 3.42
C THR A 223 7.87 -0.38 4.34
N LEU A 224 7.50 0.86 4.64
CA LEU A 224 6.32 1.18 5.44
C LEU A 224 5.09 1.44 4.56
N PRO A 225 3.88 1.06 5.01
CA PRO A 225 2.65 1.28 4.25
C PRO A 225 2.31 2.75 3.96
N ILE A 226 2.86 3.69 4.72
CA ILE A 226 2.70 5.15 4.49
C ILE A 226 3.28 5.61 3.14
N VAL A 227 4.18 4.82 2.54
CA VAL A 227 4.82 5.15 1.27
C VAL A 227 3.83 5.08 0.10
N PHE A 228 2.79 4.26 0.18
CA PHE A 228 1.84 4.08 -0.93
C PHE A 228 0.78 5.18 -0.95
N GLN A 229 0.66 5.84 -2.09
CA GLN A 229 -0.24 6.95 -2.33
C GLN A 229 -1.19 6.68 -3.50
N VAL A 230 -2.27 7.47 -3.56
CA VAL A 230 -3.19 7.42 -4.71
C VAL A 230 -2.46 7.91 -5.95
N GLY A 231 -2.53 7.13 -7.03
CA GLY A 231 -1.85 7.39 -8.29
C GLY A 231 -0.59 6.56 -8.52
N ASP A 232 -0.08 5.88 -7.48
CA ASP A 232 1.08 5.00 -7.62
C ASP A 232 0.73 3.75 -8.43
N ILE A 233 1.70 3.26 -9.19
CA ILE A 233 1.62 1.95 -9.86
C ILE A 233 2.19 0.92 -8.90
N VAL A 234 1.38 -0.09 -8.57
CA VAL A 234 1.74 -1.12 -7.59
C VAL A 234 1.47 -2.51 -8.14
N GLU A 235 2.19 -3.49 -7.60
CA GLU A 235 1.86 -4.91 -7.71
C GLU A 235 1.30 -5.40 -6.38
N LEU A 236 0.07 -5.90 -6.41
CA LEU A 236 -0.55 -6.57 -5.28
C LEU A 236 -0.29 -8.07 -5.41
N GLN A 237 0.18 -8.71 -4.34
CA GLN A 237 0.06 -10.16 -4.22
C GLN A 237 -1.17 -10.45 -3.37
N ALA A 238 -2.12 -11.17 -3.96
CA ALA A 238 -3.37 -11.53 -3.30
C ALA A 238 -3.66 -13.02 -3.43
N SER A 239 -4.29 -13.59 -2.42
CA SER A 239 -4.85 -14.93 -2.48
C SER A 239 -6.37 -14.89 -2.60
N LEU A 240 -6.95 -15.97 -3.12
CA LEU A 240 -8.39 -16.11 -3.27
C LEU A 240 -8.97 -16.98 -2.17
N LEU A 241 -9.93 -16.41 -1.44
CA LEU A 241 -10.63 -17.06 -0.35
C LEU A 241 -12.14 -16.92 -0.54
N CYS A 242 -12.82 -18.06 -0.70
CA CYS A 242 -14.27 -18.15 -0.68
C CYS A 242 -14.73 -18.43 0.75
N VAL A 243 -15.59 -17.56 1.28
CA VAL A 243 -16.14 -17.67 2.64
C VAL A 243 -17.67 -17.72 2.62
N PRO A 244 -18.29 -18.49 3.52
CA PRO A 244 -19.73 -18.42 3.71
C PRO A 244 -20.13 -17.03 4.23
N ALA A 245 -21.18 -16.46 3.64
CA ALA A 245 -21.73 -15.15 3.92
C ALA A 245 -23.26 -15.24 3.98
N ASP A 246 -23.81 -15.32 5.20
CA ASP A 246 -25.24 -15.48 5.51
C ASP A 246 -25.98 -16.53 4.64
N ARG A 247 -26.44 -16.15 3.44
CA ARG A 247 -27.20 -17.01 2.50
C ARG A 247 -26.41 -17.45 1.27
N GLU A 248 -25.23 -16.89 1.05
CA GLU A 248 -24.39 -17.08 -0.13
C GLU A 248 -22.93 -17.34 0.30
N HIS A 249 -22.04 -17.57 -0.66
CA HIS A 249 -20.61 -17.52 -0.42
C HIS A 249 -20.03 -16.31 -1.17
N ALA A 250 -19.07 -15.65 -0.56
CA ALA A 250 -18.39 -14.51 -1.15
C ALA A 250 -16.93 -14.88 -1.40
N LEU A 251 -16.50 -14.73 -2.65
CA LEU A 251 -15.08 -14.80 -3.01
C LEU A 251 -14.42 -13.46 -2.67
N LYS A 252 -13.30 -13.51 -1.97
CA LYS A 252 -12.53 -12.35 -1.52
C LYS A 252 -11.09 -12.46 -1.99
N LEU A 253 -10.50 -11.31 -2.32
CA LEU A 253 -9.06 -11.16 -2.49
C LEU A 253 -8.43 -10.76 -1.15
N VAL A 254 -7.68 -11.67 -0.56
CA VAL A 254 -6.93 -11.43 0.67
C VAL A 254 -5.58 -10.85 0.27
N LEU A 255 -5.29 -9.64 0.72
CA LEU A 255 -4.03 -8.97 0.45
C LEU A 255 -2.90 -9.64 1.26
N ARG A 256 -1.81 -10.00 0.60
CA ARG A 256 -0.63 -10.62 1.22
C ARG A 256 0.59 -9.72 1.14
N SER A 257 0.82 -9.07 0.00
CA SER A 257 1.87 -8.06 -0.11
C SER A 257 1.54 -6.98 -1.13
N VAL A 258 2.26 -5.87 -1.02
CA VAL A 258 2.19 -4.72 -1.94
C VAL A 258 3.61 -4.30 -2.29
N ALA A 259 3.93 -4.23 -3.57
CA ALA A 259 5.19 -3.70 -4.06
C ALA A 259 4.96 -2.43 -4.87
N LEU A 260 5.70 -1.37 -4.56
CA LEU A 260 5.69 -0.13 -5.35
C LEU A 260 6.52 -0.34 -6.62
N LEU A 261 5.88 -0.27 -7.78
CA LEU A 261 6.51 -0.38 -9.10
C LEU A 261 6.97 1.00 -9.57
N ASP A 262 6.06 1.98 -9.50
CA ASP A 262 6.33 3.35 -9.92
C ASP A 262 5.53 4.36 -9.06
N GLY A 263 6.25 5.30 -8.44
CA GLY A 263 5.70 6.42 -7.67
C GLY A 263 5.81 7.78 -8.38
N GLN A 264 6.31 7.84 -9.62
CA GLN A 264 6.44 9.11 -10.37
C GLN A 264 5.08 9.73 -10.68
N HIS A 265 4.03 8.91 -10.70
CA HIS A 265 2.67 9.34 -11.00
C HIS A 265 1.86 9.76 -9.77
N THR A 266 2.40 9.68 -8.54
CA THR A 266 1.63 9.99 -7.33
C THR A 266 0.81 11.27 -7.50
N THR A 267 -0.50 11.20 -7.22
CA THR A 267 -1.34 12.40 -7.21
C THR A 267 -0.80 13.33 -6.14
N GLN A 268 -0.17 14.44 -6.54
CA GLN A 268 0.22 15.46 -5.58
C GLN A 268 -1.07 16.00 -4.95
N HIS A 269 -1.29 15.74 -3.67
CA HIS A 269 -2.23 16.57 -2.94
C HIS A 269 -1.76 18.03 -3.11
N PRO A 270 -2.62 18.97 -3.55
CA PRO A 270 -2.24 20.37 -3.55
C PRO A 270 -1.73 20.69 -2.15
N PRO A 271 -0.58 21.38 -2.01
CA PRO A 271 -0.01 21.66 -0.70
C PRO A 271 -1.11 22.29 0.14
N GLN A 272 -1.60 21.54 1.13
CA GLN A 272 -2.45 22.15 2.14
C GLN A 272 -1.64 23.32 2.69
N PRO A 273 -2.19 24.55 2.74
CA PRO A 273 -1.46 25.66 3.31
C PRO A 273 -1.01 25.21 4.68
N SER A 274 0.30 25.05 4.84
CA SER A 274 0.86 24.62 6.11
C SER A 274 0.34 25.61 7.12
N LYS A 275 -0.53 25.15 8.04
CA LYS A 275 -0.82 25.92 9.23
C LYS A 275 0.54 26.14 9.84
N LYS A 276 1.08 27.37 9.73
CA LYS A 276 2.40 27.71 10.26
C LYS A 276 2.38 27.27 11.72
N LEU A 277 3.00 26.13 12.00
CA LEU A 277 3.17 25.64 13.35
C LEU A 277 4.04 26.68 14.02
N LYS A 278 3.45 27.48 14.92
CA LYS A 278 4.22 28.33 15.80
C LYS A 278 5.09 27.40 16.62
N ARG A 279 6.39 27.36 16.32
CA ARG A 279 7.39 26.77 17.21
C ARG A 279 7.29 27.49 18.55
N SER A 280 6.78 26.82 19.59
CA SER A 280 7.02 27.28 20.96
C SER A 280 8.44 26.85 21.31
N ASN A 281 9.38 27.80 21.29
CA ASN A 281 10.70 27.57 21.86
C ASN A 281 10.56 27.65 23.39
N PRO A 282 10.74 26.56 24.15
CA PRO A 282 10.68 26.60 25.61
C PRO A 282 11.81 27.45 26.24
N TYR A 283 12.82 27.84 25.45
CA TYR A 283 13.93 28.71 25.86
C TYR A 283 13.76 30.16 25.41
N ALA A 284 12.58 30.56 24.90
CA ALA A 284 12.29 31.97 24.68
C ALA A 284 12.07 32.66 26.05
N LEU A 285 13.18 32.97 26.72
CA LEU A 285 13.20 33.89 27.86
C LEU A 285 12.45 35.17 27.45
N GLU A 286 11.47 35.56 28.26
CA GLU A 286 10.66 36.75 28.05
C GLU A 286 11.56 37.99 27.92
N ALA A 287 11.88 38.39 26.69
CA ALA A 287 12.35 39.74 26.41
C ALA A 287 11.14 40.68 26.58
N ARG A 288 10.81 41.02 27.83
CA ARG A 288 9.99 42.19 28.13
C ARG A 288 10.81 43.43 27.81
N GLY A 289 10.63 43.95 26.60
CA GLY A 289 11.21 45.21 26.16
C GLY A 289 10.55 45.67 24.86
N ASN A 290 10.08 46.91 24.85
CA ASN A 290 9.20 47.52 23.84
C ASN A 290 9.49 47.21 22.36
N PRO A 291 8.45 47.19 21.50
CA PRO A 291 8.61 46.91 20.07
C PRO A 291 9.32 48.09 19.37
N ILE A 292 10.52 47.83 18.85
CA ILE A 292 11.15 48.70 17.85
C ILE A 292 10.43 48.44 16.52
N GLN A 293 9.69 49.45 16.04
CA GLN A 293 9.16 49.49 14.68
C GLN A 293 10.32 49.47 13.69
N CYS A 294 10.55 48.34 13.02
CA CYS A 294 11.42 48.30 11.86
C CYS A 294 10.61 48.76 10.64
N ARG A 295 10.72 50.05 10.31
CA ARG A 295 10.28 50.63 9.03
C ARG A 295 11.10 49.98 7.92
N GLN A 296 10.41 49.41 6.93
CA GLN A 296 10.99 49.01 5.66
C GLN A 296 11.63 50.23 4.98
N ALA A 297 12.94 50.18 4.75
CA ALA A 297 13.60 51.01 3.75
C ALA A 297 13.93 50.10 2.56
N ARG A 298 13.23 50.36 1.45
CA ARG A 298 13.66 49.96 0.10
C ARG A 298 14.97 50.67 -0.21
N VAL A 299 15.96 49.93 -0.70
CA VAL A 299 16.97 50.47 -1.60
C VAL A 299 17.19 49.42 -2.68
N ASP A 300 16.81 49.78 -3.91
CA ASP A 300 17.20 49.09 -5.12
C ASP A 300 18.55 49.66 -5.63
N VAL A 301 19.23 48.84 -6.43
CA VAL A 301 20.10 49.21 -7.58
C VAL A 301 21.64 49.26 -7.38
N ASN A 302 22.28 48.21 -7.95
CA ASN A 302 23.42 48.19 -8.90
C ASN A 302 24.89 47.87 -8.54
N GLU A 303 25.43 47.14 -9.51
CA GLU A 303 26.77 46.65 -9.84
C GLU A 303 27.89 47.72 -9.84
N ALA A 304 29.09 47.31 -9.41
CA ALA A 304 30.37 47.50 -10.11
C ALA A 304 31.51 46.89 -9.26
N GLY A 305 32.43 46.15 -9.90
CA GLY A 305 33.58 45.53 -9.25
C GLY A 305 34.75 46.50 -9.00
N ALA A 306 35.70 46.05 -8.18
CA ALA A 306 37.14 46.28 -8.31
C ALA A 306 37.91 45.65 -7.13
N ASP A 307 39.10 45.18 -7.45
CA ASP A 307 40.12 44.52 -6.63
C ASP A 307 40.75 45.37 -5.51
N VAL A 308 41.73 44.73 -4.83
CA VAL A 308 42.85 45.24 -3.98
C VAL A 308 42.58 45.04 -2.48
N ALA A 309 43.05 43.99 -1.80
CA ALA A 309 44.40 43.46 -1.51
C ALA A 309 45.04 44.04 -0.22
N ILE A 310 45.62 43.10 0.57
CA ILE A 310 46.80 43.26 1.48
C ILE A 310 46.46 43.95 2.84
N ASN A 311 46.81 43.47 4.05
CA ASN A 311 48.00 42.75 4.52
C ASN A 311 47.83 42.20 5.96
N THR A 312 48.64 41.17 6.28
CA THR A 312 49.45 40.89 7.51
C THR A 312 48.93 41.31 8.89
N SER A 313 49.05 40.55 9.98
CA SER A 313 50.23 39.85 10.50
C SER A 313 49.88 39.23 11.87
N ASP A 314 50.58 38.15 12.24
CA ASP A 314 51.12 37.89 13.59
C ASP A 314 50.14 37.61 14.75
N VAL A 315 50.38 36.70 15.71
CA VAL A 315 51.59 35.99 16.14
C VAL A 315 51.17 34.77 17.00
N ALA A 316 52.10 33.81 17.10
CA ALA A 316 52.24 32.72 18.08
C ALA A 316 51.56 32.95 19.46
N GLY A 317 51.10 31.96 20.21
CA GLY A 317 51.60 30.61 20.44
C GLY A 317 51.41 30.27 21.93
N ASN A 318 51.80 29.05 22.29
CA ASN A 318 51.84 28.43 23.61
C ASN A 318 50.54 27.79 24.13
N THR A 319 50.40 26.46 24.26
CA THR A 319 51.22 25.37 24.88
C THR A 319 50.80 25.14 26.34
N GLU A 320 50.33 23.90 26.59
CA GLU A 320 50.40 23.12 27.86
C GLU A 320 49.65 23.67 29.11
N VAL A 321 49.14 22.92 30.10
CA VAL A 321 49.32 21.51 30.53
C VAL A 321 48.32 21.19 31.67
N MET A 322 47.96 19.89 31.74
CA MET A 322 47.60 19.01 32.88
C MET A 322 46.56 19.33 33.98
N GLU A 323 45.88 18.21 34.32
CA GLU A 323 45.40 17.75 35.64
C GLU A 323 44.21 18.50 36.25
N GLU A 324 43.15 17.85 36.75
CA GLU A 324 43.00 16.51 37.36
C GLU A 324 41.85 15.67 36.76
#